data_AF-A0A0F9K1E9-F1
#
_entry.id   AF-A0A0F9K1E9-F1
#
_cell.length_a   1.000
_cell.length_b   1.000
_cell.length_c   1.000
_cell.angle_alpha   90.00
_cell.angle_beta   90.00
_cell.angle_gamma   90.00
#
_symmetry.space_group_name_H-M   'P 1'
#
loop_
_entity.id
_entity.type
_entity.pdbx_description
1 polymer ?
#
loop_
_entity_poly.entity_id
_entity_poly.type
_entity_poly.pdbx_seq_one_letter_code
_entity_poly.pdbx_strand_id
1 'polypeptide(L)'
;MSKKQILHVEFNGRIFNEYLVPNGYLINDPACHGLFYYYLIARKNLEEYEIDPIFYEDEPWPDINFKQLFSSIAIAYGVTPEKMTKFWVNVDMQCDVLRLPRLPGDERIRFNRTPEIRTQ
;
A
#
# COMPACT_ATOMS: atom_id res chain seq x y z
N MET A 1 -33.27 11.54 -20.63
CA MET A 1 -32.37 10.52 -20.04
C MET A 1 -30.94 11.06 -20.09
N SER A 2 -30.37 11.46 -18.95
CA SER A 2 -29.01 12.01 -18.89
C SER A 2 -27.99 10.88 -18.97
N LYS A 3 -27.10 10.91 -19.97
CA LYS A 3 -25.97 9.97 -20.07
C LYS A 3 -24.99 10.33 -18.96
N LYS A 4 -24.89 9.50 -17.92
CA LYS A 4 -23.78 9.58 -16.95
C LYS A 4 -22.48 9.41 -17.73
N GLN A 5 -21.73 10.49 -17.87
CA GLN A 5 -20.37 10.48 -18.37
C GLN A 5 -19.54 9.75 -17.31
N ILE A 6 -19.07 8.54 -17.64
CA ILE A 6 -18.11 7.83 -16.79
C ILE A 6 -16.79 8.59 -16.96
N LEU A 7 -16.38 9.30 -15.90
CA LEU A 7 -15.06 9.90 -15.83
C LEU A 7 -14.03 8.76 -15.84
N HIS A 8 -13.40 8.54 -16.99
CA HIS A 8 -12.22 7.70 -17.11
C HIS A 8 -11.06 8.48 -16.47
N VAL A 9 -10.85 8.29 -15.18
CA VAL A 9 -9.67 8.82 -14.49
C VAL A 9 -8.52 7.86 -14.79
N GLU A 10 -7.79 8.12 -15.88
CA GLU A 10 -6.53 7.45 -16.14
C GLU A 10 -5.45 8.06 -15.25
N PHE A 11 -5.33 7.54 -14.04
CA PHE A 11 -4.17 7.83 -13.20
C PHE A 11 -3.08 6.81 -13.54
N ASN A 12 -1.99 7.29 -14.15
CA ASN A 12 -0.79 6.47 -14.33
C ASN A 12 -0.03 6.41 -13.00
N GLY A 13 -0.41 5.45 -12.14
CA GLY A 13 0.39 5.12 -10.97
C GLY A 13 1.85 4.85 -11.35
N ARG A 14 2.80 5.26 -10.50
CA ARG A 14 4.24 5.10 -10.78
C ARG A 14 4.57 3.61 -10.97
N ILE A 15 5.05 3.26 -12.16
CA ILE A 15 5.66 1.95 -12.39
C ILE A 15 7.14 2.05 -12.01
N PHE A 16 7.59 1.09 -11.21
CA PHE A 16 8.96 1.01 -10.69
C PHE A 16 9.80 0.05 -11.53
N ASN A 17 10.09 0.45 -12.76
CA ASN A 17 10.80 -0.39 -13.73
C ASN A 17 12.20 -0.78 -13.25
N GLU A 18 12.84 0.09 -12.46
CA GLU A 18 14.15 -0.13 -11.86
C GLU A 18 14.21 -1.32 -10.90
N TYR A 19 13.06 -1.74 -10.35
CA TYR A 19 12.96 -2.83 -9.37
C TYR A 19 12.30 -4.09 -9.92
N LEU A 20 12.08 -4.15 -11.24
CA LEU A 20 11.57 -5.33 -11.90
C LEU A 20 12.62 -6.45 -11.93
N VAL A 21 12.17 -7.70 -11.85
CA VAL A 21 13.00 -8.88 -12.15
C VAL A 21 13.65 -8.72 -13.53
N PRO A 22 14.97 -8.96 -13.69
CA PRO A 22 15.91 -9.55 -12.73
C PRO A 22 16.65 -8.58 -11.81
N ASN A 23 16.45 -7.26 -11.96
CA ASN A 23 17.16 -6.24 -11.18
C ASN A 23 16.57 -6.05 -9.76
N GLY A 24 15.36 -6.53 -9.54
CA GLY A 24 14.70 -6.60 -8.25
C GLY A 24 13.70 -7.76 -8.19
N TYR A 25 12.68 -7.62 -7.34
CA TYR A 25 11.68 -8.64 -7.07
C TYR A 25 10.25 -8.24 -7.44
N LEU A 26 10.07 -6.99 -7.92
CA LEU A 26 8.78 -6.58 -8.46
C LEU A 26 8.53 -7.27 -9.81
N ILE A 27 7.26 -7.51 -10.11
CA ILE A 27 6.83 -8.04 -11.40
C ILE A 27 6.03 -6.98 -12.14
N ASN A 28 5.96 -7.10 -13.47
CA ASN A 28 5.22 -6.19 -14.34
C ASN A 28 3.69 -6.45 -14.26
N ASP A 29 3.13 -6.28 -13.06
CA ASP A 29 1.70 -6.28 -12.77
C ASP A 29 1.35 -4.99 -12.00
N PRO A 30 0.35 -4.20 -12.45
CA PRO A 30 -0.06 -2.97 -11.77
C PRO A 30 -0.39 -3.16 -10.29
N ALA A 31 -0.89 -4.32 -9.87
CA ALA A 31 -1.18 -4.61 -8.47
C ALA A 31 0.09 -4.82 -7.62
N CYS A 32 1.18 -5.31 -8.21
CA CYS A 32 2.47 -5.41 -7.54
C CYS A 32 3.06 -4.00 -7.31
N HIS A 33 3.03 -3.15 -8.33
CA HIS A 33 3.50 -1.76 -8.23
C HIS A 33 2.62 -0.92 -7.31
N GLY A 34 1.30 -1.09 -7.38
CA GLY A 34 0.36 -0.45 -6.47
C GLY A 34 0.63 -0.85 -5.02
N LEU A 35 0.91 -2.13 -4.75
CA LEU A 35 1.24 -2.58 -3.40
C LEU A 35 2.56 -2.01 -2.91
N PHE A 36 3.58 -1.96 -3.77
CA PHE A 36 4.86 -1.36 -3.41
C PHE A 36 4.73 0.13 -3.12
N TYR A 37 3.92 0.85 -3.90
CA TYR A 37 3.61 2.25 -3.66
C TYR A 37 2.88 2.46 -2.33
N TYR A 38 1.85 1.65 -2.04
CA TYR A 38 1.19 1.64 -0.74
C TYR A 38 2.19 1.45 0.40
N TYR A 39 3.10 0.49 0.26
CA TYR A 39 4.13 0.24 1.26
C TYR A 39 4.97 1.48 1.55
N LEU A 40 5.46 2.18 0.51
CA LEU A 40 6.30 3.36 0.67
C LEU A 40 5.56 4.49 1.39
N ILE A 41 4.31 4.75 1.03
CA ILE A 41 3.50 5.80 1.67
C ILE A 41 3.16 5.43 3.10
N ALA A 42 2.74 4.18 3.33
CA ALA A 42 2.39 3.71 4.66
C ALA A 42 3.60 3.73 5.60
N ARG A 43 4.80 3.36 5.13
CA ARG A 43 6.04 3.46 5.92
C ARG A 43 6.42 4.89 6.26
N LYS A 44 6.37 5.80 5.28
CA LYS A 44 6.61 7.23 5.52
C LYS A 44 5.68 7.77 6.60
N ASN A 45 4.39 7.43 6.52
CA ASN A 45 3.38 7.84 7.48
C ASN A 45 3.63 7.29 8.89
N LEU A 46 3.98 6.01 9.03
CA LEU A 46 4.34 5.44 10.33
C LEU A 46 5.58 6.13 10.93
N GLU A 47 6.59 6.39 10.10
CA GLU A 47 7.81 7.05 10.55
C GLU A 47 7.55 8.49 11.02
N GLU A 48 6.73 9.24 10.27
CA GLU A 48 6.42 10.64 10.54
C GLU A 48 5.47 10.86 11.72
N TYR A 49 4.53 9.94 11.95
CA TYR A 49 3.43 10.17 12.90
C TYR A 49 3.37 9.21 14.07
N GLU A 50 4.02 8.03 14.01
CA GLU A 50 4.02 7.08 15.13
C GLU A 50 5.40 6.88 15.76
N ILE A 51 6.48 6.95 14.97
CA ILE A 51 7.83 6.62 15.46
C ILE A 51 8.60 7.88 15.89
N ASP A 52 8.61 8.93 15.06
CA ASP A 52 9.31 10.19 15.36
C ASP A 52 8.41 11.42 15.12
N PRO A 53 7.33 11.56 15.89
CA PRO A 53 6.37 12.64 15.70
C PRO A 53 6.94 14.01 16.07
N ILE A 54 6.95 14.94 15.11
CA ILE A 54 7.16 16.37 15.36
C ILE A 54 5.80 17.06 15.34
N PHE A 55 5.30 17.46 16.51
CA PHE A 55 4.04 18.19 16.61
C PHE A 55 4.22 19.56 17.26
N TYR A 56 3.49 20.53 16.72
CA TYR A 56 3.27 21.83 17.37
C TYR A 56 2.11 21.70 18.36
N GLU A 57 2.15 22.43 19.49
CA GLU A 57 1.26 22.24 20.66
C GLU A 57 -0.26 22.24 20.36
N ASP A 58 -0.69 22.77 19.22
CA ASP A 58 -2.11 22.94 18.85
C ASP A 58 -2.58 22.07 17.66
N GLU A 59 -1.73 21.19 17.11
CA GLU A 59 -2.12 20.35 15.97
C GLU A 59 -2.74 19.01 16.41
N PRO A 60 -3.93 18.65 15.90
CA PRO A 60 -4.53 17.36 16.18
C PRO A 60 -3.68 16.25 15.57
N TRP A 61 -3.58 15.13 16.29
CA TRP A 61 -2.93 13.91 15.79
C TRP A 61 -3.57 13.50 14.46
N PRO A 62 -2.79 13.34 13.38
CA PRO A 62 -3.33 12.89 12.10
C PRO A 62 -3.79 11.43 12.24
N ASP A 63 -5.10 11.21 12.05
CA ASP A 63 -5.68 9.86 12.00
C ASP A 63 -5.47 9.27 10.60
N ILE A 64 -4.55 8.32 10.49
CA ILE A 64 -4.18 7.72 9.21
C ILE A 64 -5.04 6.50 8.94
N ASN A 65 -6.01 6.65 8.04
CA ASN A 65 -6.83 5.53 7.61
C ASN A 65 -6.10 4.69 6.54
N PHE A 66 -5.26 3.75 6.98
CA PHE A 66 -4.50 2.86 6.10
C PHE A 66 -5.38 2.02 5.17
N LYS A 67 -6.60 1.66 5.60
CA LYS A 67 -7.57 0.95 4.77
C LYS A 67 -8.06 1.81 3.60
N GLN A 68 -8.34 3.08 3.86
CA GLN A 68 -8.73 4.03 2.81
C GLN A 68 -7.55 4.34 1.89
N LEU A 69 -6.33 4.47 2.44
CA LEU A 69 -5.12 4.65 1.64
C LEU A 69 -4.91 3.47 0.68
N PHE A 70 -4.99 2.24 1.18
CA PHE A 70 -4.83 1.03 0.37
C PHE A 70 -5.88 0.94 -0.74
N SER A 71 -7.14 1.21 -0.41
CA SER A 71 -8.25 1.17 -1.38
C SER A 71 -8.12 2.25 -2.44
N SER A 72 -7.72 3.46 -2.06
CA SER A 72 -7.46 4.57 -2.98
C SER A 72 -6.33 4.25 -3.95
N ILE A 73 -5.25 3.62 -3.47
CA ILE A 73 -4.14 3.19 -4.31
C ILE A 73 -4.56 2.09 -5.28
N ALA A 74 -5.38 1.12 -4.83
CA ALA A 74 -5.94 0.11 -5.72
C ALA A 74 -6.69 0.74 -6.90
N ILE A 75 -7.58 1.71 -6.60
CA ILE A 75 -8.31 2.48 -7.61
C ILE A 75 -7.35 3.22 -8.54
N ALA A 76 -6.34 3.89 -7.99
CA ALA A 76 -5.35 4.65 -8.76
C ALA A 76 -4.52 3.78 -9.72
N TYR A 77 -4.29 2.51 -9.40
CA TYR A 77 -3.60 1.55 -10.27
C TYR A 77 -4.56 0.73 -11.14
N GLY A 78 -5.87 0.99 -11.09
CA GLY A 78 -6.87 0.26 -11.87
C GLY A 78 -7.01 -1.21 -11.46
N VAL A 79 -6.77 -1.55 -10.19
CA VAL A 79 -6.81 -2.92 -9.65
C VAL A 79 -7.71 -3.02 -8.43
N THR A 80 -8.02 -4.26 -8.01
CA THR A 80 -8.76 -4.47 -6.75
C THR A 80 -7.80 -4.59 -5.56
N PRO A 81 -8.23 -4.19 -4.36
CA PRO A 81 -7.47 -4.40 -3.12
C PRO A 81 -7.02 -5.86 -2.92
N GLU A 82 -7.89 -6.81 -3.21
CA GLU A 82 -7.62 -8.24 -3.06
C GLU A 82 -6.50 -8.69 -4.00
N LYS A 83 -6.46 -8.16 -5.24
CA LYS A 83 -5.38 -8.46 -6.18
C LYS A 83 -4.04 -7.97 -5.65
N MET A 84 -3.99 -6.76 -5.09
CA MET A 84 -2.76 -6.22 -4.49
C MET A 84 -2.21 -7.13 -3.39
N THR A 85 -3.04 -7.65 -2.49
CA THR A 85 -2.56 -8.48 -1.36
C THR A 85 -1.80 -9.74 -1.74
N LYS A 86 -1.93 -10.21 -2.99
CA LYS A 86 -1.21 -11.38 -3.50
C LYS A 86 0.30 -11.13 -3.68
N PHE A 87 0.73 -9.86 -3.70
CA PHE A 87 2.11 -9.47 -4.00
C PHE A 87 2.93 -9.09 -2.76
N TRP A 88 2.42 -9.33 -1.55
CA TRP A 88 3.16 -9.04 -0.33
C TRP A 88 4.53 -9.73 -0.30
N VAL A 89 4.64 -10.95 -0.82
CA VAL A 89 5.93 -11.66 -0.90
C VAL A 89 6.93 -10.91 -1.79
N ASN A 90 6.52 -10.45 -2.97
CA ASN A 90 7.38 -9.68 -3.88
C ASN A 90 7.84 -8.36 -3.25
N VAL A 91 6.89 -7.63 -2.67
CA VAL A 91 7.18 -6.36 -1.96
C VAL A 91 8.11 -6.62 -0.80
N ASP A 92 7.90 -7.71 -0.06
CA ASP A 92 8.72 -8.08 1.07
C ASP A 92 10.18 -8.32 0.66
N MET A 93 10.39 -9.15 -0.37
CA MET A 93 11.74 -9.42 -0.90
C MET A 93 12.40 -8.15 -1.42
N GLN A 94 11.64 -7.27 -2.07
CA GLN A 94 12.17 -5.99 -2.55
C GLN A 94 12.62 -5.10 -1.37
N CYS A 95 11.87 -5.07 -0.28
CA CYS A 95 12.24 -4.31 0.92
C CYS A 95 13.54 -4.85 1.54
N ASP A 96 13.71 -6.18 1.62
CA ASP A 96 14.94 -6.77 2.17
C ASP A 96 16.18 -6.35 1.38
N VAL A 97 16.09 -6.38 0.04
CA VAL A 97 17.22 -6.00 -0.83
C VAL A 97 17.54 -4.51 -0.73
N LEU A 98 16.51 -3.67 -0.60
CA LEU A 98 16.68 -2.23 -0.38
C LEU A 98 17.02 -1.88 1.09
N ARG A 99 17.06 -2.88 1.98
CA ARG A 99 17.25 -2.71 3.44
C ARG A 99 16.22 -1.76 4.07
N LEU A 100 14.99 -1.81 3.59
CA LEU A 100 13.90 -1.00 4.11
C LEU A 100 13.17 -1.73 5.25
N PRO A 101 12.69 -1.00 6.28
CA PRO A 101 11.96 -1.58 7.40
C PRO A 101 10.65 -2.22 6.94
N ARG A 102 10.26 -3.34 7.56
CA ARG A 102 9.00 -4.00 7.19
C ARG A 102 7.81 -3.24 7.75
N LEU A 103 6.69 -3.24 7.01
CA LEU A 103 5.40 -2.81 7.57
C LEU A 103 4.98 -3.76 8.70
N PRO A 104 4.53 -3.22 9.85
CA PRO A 104 3.85 -3.97 10.91
C PRO A 104 2.69 -4.84 10.37
N GLY A 105 2.39 -5.93 11.09
CA GLY A 105 1.46 -6.96 10.61
C GLY A 105 -0.01 -6.52 10.53
N ASP A 106 -0.41 -5.64 11.43
CA ASP A 106 -1.70 -4.93 11.50
C ASP A 106 -1.91 -4.01 10.30
N GLU A 107 -0.86 -3.31 9.86
CA GLU A 107 -0.92 -2.43 8.69
C GLU A 107 -0.80 -3.18 7.35
N ARG A 108 -0.48 -4.48 7.39
CA ARG A 108 -0.58 -5.34 6.21
C ARG A 108 -2.01 -5.79 6.03
N ILE A 109 -2.75 -5.05 5.21
CA ILE A 109 -4.12 -5.44 4.84
C ILE A 109 -4.09 -6.80 4.13
N ARG A 110 -4.81 -7.77 4.72
CA ARG A 110 -5.02 -9.12 4.20
C ARG A 110 -6.51 -9.41 4.18
N PHE A 111 -7.05 -9.78 3.02
CA PHE A 111 -8.47 -10.12 2.86
C PHE A 111 -8.78 -11.59 3.17
N ASN A 112 -7.75 -12.44 3.32
CA ASN A 112 -7.89 -13.79 3.85
C ASN A 112 -7.66 -13.77 5.37
N ARG A 113 -8.72 -13.54 6.14
CA ARG A 113 -8.77 -13.99 7.54
C ARG A 113 -9.63 -15.24 7.59
N THR A 114 -9.02 -16.42 7.63
CA THR A 114 -9.59 -17.48 8.47
C THR A 114 -9.64 -16.87 9.87
N PRO A 115 -10.82 -16.75 10.50
CA PRO A 115 -10.90 -16.12 11.82
C PRO A 115 -10.04 -16.95 12.79
N GLU A 116 -8.97 -16.36 13.32
CA GLU A 116 -8.29 -16.93 14.47
C GLU A 116 -9.30 -16.91 15.62
N ILE A 117 -9.78 -18.10 15.97
CA ILE A 117 -10.62 -18.32 17.14
C ILE A 117 -9.77 -17.89 18.34
N ARG A 118 -10.09 -16.73 18.91
CA ARG A 118 -9.57 -16.36 20.23
C ARG A 118 -10.21 -17.30 21.24
N THR A 119 -9.50 -18.35 21.63
CA THR A 119 -9.78 -19.04 22.90
C THR A 119 -9.43 -18.07 24.02
N GLN A 120 -10.48 -17.60 24.70
CA GLN A 120 -10.38 -16.98 26.02
C GLN A 120 -9.98 -18.02 27.06
#